data_AF-A0A9Q4CV19-F1
#
_entry.id   AF-A0A9Q4CV19-F1
#
_cell.length_a   1.000
_cell.length_b   1.000
_cell.length_c   1.000
_cell.angle_alpha   90.00
_cell.angle_beta   90.00
_cell.angle_gamma   90.00
#
_symmetry.space_group_name_H-M   'P 1'
#
loop_
_entity.id
_entity.type
_entity.pdbx_description
1 polymer ?
#
loop_
_entity_poly.entity_id
_entity_poly.type
_entity_poly.pdbx_seq_one_letter_code
_entity_poly.pdbx_strand_id
1 'polypeptide(L)' 'MEKILVVGHKNPDTDSICSAIVYASLKTKLGVEAEPVRLGVING' A
#
# COMPACT_ATOMS: atom_id res chain seq x y z
N MET A 1 11.60 11.97 8.82
CA MET A 1 11.73 10.85 7.86
C MET A 1 10.90 11.22 6.66
N GLU A 2 11.30 10.80 5.46
CA GLU A 2 10.45 10.95 4.29
C GLU A 2 9.37 9.87 4.30
N LYS A 3 8.17 10.24 3.88
CA LYS A 3 7.03 9.32 3.75
C LYS A 3 7.31 8.27 2.68
N ILE A 4 7.09 7.00 3.00
CA ILE A 4 7.22 5.87 2.07
C ILE A 4 5.86 5.57 1.44
N LEU A 5 5.84 5.37 0.12
CA LEU A 5 4.67 4.90 -0.60
C LEU A 5 4.73 3.38 -0.78
N VAL A 6 3.68 2.67 -0.35
CA VAL A 6 3.55 1.23 -0.53
C VAL A 6 2.64 0.98 -1.73
N VAL A 7 3.20 0.35 -2.78
CA VAL A 7 2.54 0.13 -4.08
C VAL A 7 2.42 -1.36 -4.41
N GLY A 8 1.33 -1.73 -5.07
CA GLY A 8 1.19 -3.00 -5.80
C GLY A 8 1.52 -2.86 -7.29
N HIS A 9 1.08 -3.83 -8.11
CA HIS A 9 1.26 -3.76 -9.58
C HIS A 9 0.22 -2.84 -10.26
N LYS A 10 0.43 -2.53 -11.55
CA LYS A 10 -0.34 -1.51 -12.30
C LYS A 10 -1.83 -1.82 -12.47
N ASN A 11 -2.19 -3.10 -12.56
CA ASN A 11 -3.57 -3.56 -12.75
C ASN A 11 -4.01 -4.26 -11.45
N PRO A 12 -4.17 -3.51 -10.35
CA PRO A 12 -4.17 -4.08 -9.01
C PRO A 12 -5.27 -5.12 -8.86
N ASP A 13 -4.89 -6.29 -8.36
CA ASP A 13 -5.80 -7.30 -7.86
C ASP A 13 -6.07 -7.09 -6.37
N THR A 14 -6.99 -7.89 -5.82
CA THR A 14 -7.35 -7.84 -4.41
C THR A 14 -6.14 -7.98 -3.50
N ASP A 15 -5.19 -8.86 -3.85
CA ASP A 15 -3.97 -9.05 -3.05
C ASP A 15 -3.11 -7.77 -3.06
N SER A 16 -2.85 -7.17 -4.22
CA SER A 16 -2.07 -5.93 -4.32
C SER A 16 -2.64 -4.80 -3.47
N ILE A 17 -3.97 -4.64 -3.44
CA ILE A 17 -4.63 -3.62 -2.61
C ILE A 17 -4.52 -3.96 -1.13
N CYS A 18 -4.91 -5.18 -0.75
CA CYS A 18 -4.92 -5.60 0.65
C CYS A 18 -3.51 -5.61 1.24
N SER A 19 -2.54 -6.16 0.52
CA SER A 19 -1.14 -6.22 0.94
C SER A 19 -0.52 -4.84 1.06
N ALA A 20 -0.83 -3.89 0.17
CA ALA A 20 -0.37 -2.50 0.31
C ALA A 20 -0.90 -1.85 1.61
N ILE A 21 -2.19 -2.01 1.89
CA ILE A 21 -2.84 -1.48 3.10
C ILE A 21 -2.24 -2.09 4.37
N VAL A 22 -2.15 -3.43 4.43
CA VAL A 22 -1.63 -4.15 5.60
C VAL A 22 -0.18 -3.80 5.85
N TYR A 23 0.64 -3.73 4.79
CA TYR A 23 2.06 -3.45 4.95
C TYR A 23 2.32 -2.00 5.37
N ALA A 24 1.60 -1.02 4.81
CA ALA A 24 1.67 0.36 5.27
C ALA A 24 1.24 0.49 6.74
N SER A 25 0.15 -0.18 7.14
CA SER A 25 -0.29 -0.22 8.55
C SER A 25 0.76 -0.80 9.49
N LEU A 26 1.40 -1.91 9.09
CA LEU A 26 2.50 -2.51 9.84
C LEU A 26 3.69 -1.56 9.97
N LYS A 27 4.10 -0.89 8.89
CA LYS A 27 5.20 0.07 8.90
C LYS A 27 4.93 1.26 9.81
N THR A 28 3.71 1.80 9.77
CA THR A 28 3.28 2.87 10.67
C THR A 28 3.37 2.46 12.14
N LYS A 29 2.96 1.22 12.48
CA LYS A 29 3.10 0.68 13.84
C LYS A 29 4.58 0.49 14.28
N LEU A 30 5.49 0.35 13.32
CA LEU A 30 6.93 0.24 13.54
C LEU A 30 7.65 1.61 13.52
N GLY A 31 6.91 2.72 13.52
CA GLY A 31 7.46 4.07 13.54
C GLY A 31 7.94 4.59 12.18
N VAL A 32 7.57 3.92 11.08
CA VAL A 32 7.86 4.35 9.71
C VAL A 32 6.63 5.03 9.13
N GLU A 33 6.76 6.28 8.69
CA GLU A 33 5.66 6.96 7.98
C GLU A 33 5.43 6.31 6.62
N ALA A 34 4.32 5.57 6.48
CA ALA A 34 3.98 4.82 5.27
C ALA A 34 2.54 5.08 4.82
N GLU A 35 2.34 5.21 3.51
CA GLU A 35 1.04 5.42 2.88
C GLU A 35 0.79 4.35 1.80
N PRO A 36 -0.31 3.59 1.88
CA PRO A 36 -0.69 2.66 0.82
C PRO A 36 -1.28 3.43 -0.35
N VAL A 37 -0.80 3.15 -1.56
CA VAL A 37 -1.31 3.75 -2.80
C VAL A 37 -1.57 2.67 -3.85
N ARG A 38 -2.47 2.96 -4.79
CA ARG A 38 -2.80 2.06 -5.91
C ARG A 38 -2.42 2.70 -7.25
N LEU A 39 -1.97 1.88 -8.19
CA LEU A 39 -1.53 2.32 -9.52
C LEU A 39 -2.61 2.17 -10.62
N GLY A 40 -3.79 1.64 -10.27
CA GLY A 40 -4.90 1.43 -11.18
C GLY A 40 -6.26 1.48 -10.49
N VAL A 41 -7.33 1.36 -11.26
CA VAL A 41 -8.72 1.31 -10.76
C VAL A 41 -8.97 0.01 -9.97
N ILE A 42 -9.92 0.06 -9.03
CA ILE A 42 -10.34 -1.13 -8.28
C ILE A 42 -11.19 -2.02 -9.19
N ASN A 43 -10.91 -3.31 -9.17
CA ASN A 43 -11.69 -4.32 -9.87
C ASN A 43 -12.94 -4.67 -9.05
N GLY A 44 -14.05 -4.98 -9.73
CA GLY A 44 -15.32 -5.39 -9.12
C GLY A 44 -15.43 -6.88 -8.90
#